data_AF-A0A7C3SNV8-F1
#
_entry.id   AF-A0A7C3SNV8-F1
#
_cell.length_a   1.000
_cell.length_b   1.000
_cell.length_c   1.000
_cell.angle_alpha   90.00
_cell.angle_beta   90.00
_cell.angle_gamma   90.00
#
_symmetry.space_group_name_H-M   'P 1'
#
loop_
_entity.id
_entity.type
_entity.pdbx_description
1 polymer ?
#
loop_
_entity_poly.entity_id
_entity_poly.type
_entity_poly.pdbx_seq_one_letter_code
_entity_poly.pdbx_strand_id
1 'polypeptide(L)' 'TVEGIKHNSYPLIAVQFHPEASPGPWDTKYIFDDFYNLIS' A
#
# COMPACT_ATOMS: atom_id res chain seq x y z
N THR A 1 16.30 -2.46 1.35
CA THR A 1 15.53 -3.70 1.55
C THR A 1 14.37 -3.69 0.56
N VAL A 2 13.64 -4.80 0.42
CA VAL A 2 12.40 -4.76 -0.37
C VAL A 2 11.31 -4.12 0.51
N GLU A 3 10.64 -3.09 -0.01
CA GLU A 3 9.70 -2.26 0.77
C GLU A 3 8.22 -2.49 0.41
N GLY A 4 7.94 -3.34 -0.59
CA GLY A 4 6.58 -3.72 -0.98
C GLY A 4 6.51 -4.85 -1.98
N ILE A 5 5.36 -5.52 -2.02
CA ILE A 5 5.06 -6.64 -2.91
C ILE A 5 3.63 -6.54 -3.46
N LYS A 6 3.42 -7.10 -4.66
CA LYS A 6 2.10 -7.26 -5.30
C LYS A 6 2.03 -8.64 -5.94
N HIS A 7 0.88 -9.31 -5.82
CA HIS A 7 0.66 -10.59 -6.51
C HIS A 7 0.28 -10.35 -7.97
N ASN A 8 0.79 -11.17 -8.90
CA ASN A 8 0.58 -10.96 -10.34
C ASN A 8 -0.82 -11.34 -10.83
N SER A 9 -1.50 -12.24 -10.11
CA SER A 9 -2.78 -12.83 -10.53
C SER A 9 -3.93 -12.63 -9.54
N TYR A 10 -3.64 -12.13 -8.34
CA TYR A 10 -4.62 -11.97 -7.26
C TYR A 10 -4.55 -10.52 -6.75
N PRO A 11 -5.65 -9.95 -6.25
CA PRO A 11 -5.70 -8.57 -5.78
C PRO A 11 -5.06 -8.43 -4.38
N LEU A 12 -3.76 -8.71 -4.29
CA LEU A 12 -2.99 -8.71 -3.05
C LEU A 12 -1.80 -7.76 -3.17
N ILE A 13 -1.68 -6.87 -2.19
CA ILE A 13 -0.55 -5.93 -2.03
C ILE A 13 -0.11 -5.91 -0.57
N ALA A 14 1.17 -5.63 -0.32
CA ALA A 14 1.70 -5.36 1.02
C ALA A 14 2.88 -4.38 0.95
N VAL A 15 3.04 -3.58 2.00
CA VAL A 15 4.16 -2.64 2.16
C VAL A 15 4.80 -2.83 3.54
N GLN A 16 6.09 -2.54 3.64
CA GLN A 16 6.85 -2.70 4.88
C GLN A 16 6.72 -1.49 5.82
N PHE A 17 6.39 -0.33 5.26
CA PHE A 17 6.26 0.94 5.98
C PHE A 17 4.79 1.25 6.35
N HIS A 18 4.58 2.37 7.04
CA HIS A 18 3.30 2.85 7.54
C HIS A 18 2.66 3.86 6.57
N PRO A 19 1.81 3.43 5.61
CA PRO A 19 1.15 4.35 4.67
C PRO A 19 0.19 5.33 5.34
N GLU A 20 -0.28 5.02 6.55
CA GLU A 20 -1.14 5.85 7.40
C GLU A 20 -0.41 7.02 8.07
N ALA A 21 0.92 7.05 7.99
CA ALA A 21 1.77 8.02 8.69
C ALA A 21 1.45 8.10 10.21
N SER A 22 1.63 9.27 10.81
CA SER A 22 1.31 9.57 12.24
C SER A 22 2.22 8.91 13.29
N PRO A 23 3.44 9.43 13.53
CA PRO A 23 4.06 10.58 12.87
C PRO A 23 4.73 10.18 11.55
N GLY A 24 4.82 11.11 10.59
CA GLY A 24 5.51 10.86 9.32
C GLY A 24 4.93 11.66 8.15
N PRO A 25 5.58 11.60 6.98
CA PRO A 25 5.09 12.21 5.75
C PRO A 25 3.89 11.46 5.18
N TRP A 26 3.00 12.17 4.48
CA TRP A 26 1.77 11.62 3.89
C TRP A 26 1.94 11.16 2.43
N ASP A 27 3.18 10.98 1.98
CA ASP A 27 3.55 10.74 0.59
C ASP A 27 3.01 9.41 0.04
N THR A 28 2.66 8.48 0.92
CA THR A 28 2.26 7.10 0.59
C THR A 28 0.77 6.83 0.80
N LYS A 29 -0.05 7.86 1.01
CA LYS A 29 -1.49 7.71 1.26
C LYS A 29 -2.27 7.10 0.09
N TYR A 30 -1.77 7.23 -1.14
CA TYR A 30 -2.36 6.66 -2.35
C TYR A 30 -2.52 5.13 -2.30
N ILE A 31 -1.75 4.44 -1.44
CA ILE A 31 -1.85 2.98 -1.25
C ILE A 31 -3.24 2.57 -0.74
N PHE A 32 -3.93 3.44 0.01
CA PHE A 32 -5.31 3.19 0.42
C PHE A 32 -6.29 3.26 -0.76
N ASP A 33 -6.05 4.13 -1.74
CA ASP A 33 -6.84 4.21 -2.96
C ASP A 33 -6.61 2.96 -3.83
N ASP A 34 -5.34 2.52 -3.94
CA ASP A 34 -5.00 1.26 -4.61
C ASP A 34 -5.67 0.06 -3.94
N PHE A 35 -5.69 0.00 -2.60
CA PHE A 35 -6.40 -1.03 -1.86
C PHE A 35 -7.91 -1.01 -2.12
N TYR A 36 -8.53 0.18 -2.14
CA TYR A 36 -9.95 0.32 -2.46
C TYR A 36 -10.30 -0.17 -3.88
N ASN A 37 -9.45 0.16 -4.85
CA ASN A 37 -9.59 -0.27 -6.25
C ASN A 37 -9.41 -1.79 -6.42
N LEU A 38 -8.75 -2.48 -5.49
CA LEU A 38 -8.60 -3.93 -5.51
C LEU A 38 -9.83 -4.67 -4.94
N ILE A 39 -10.64 -3.99 -4.13
CA ILE A 39 -11.86 -4.55 -3.50
C ILE A 39 -13.12 -4.26 -4.32
N SER A 40 -13.16 -3.10 -4.97
CA SER A 40 -14.31 -2.63 -5.76
C SER A 40 -14.35 -3.26 -7.14
#